data_AF-A0A1Y1WXP9-F1
#
_entry.id   AF-A0A1Y1WXP9-F1
#
_cell.length_a   1.000
_cell.length_b   1.000
_cell.length_c   1.000
_cell.angle_alpha   90.00
_cell.angle_beta   90.00
_cell.angle_gamma   90.00
#
_symmetry.space_group_name_H-M   'P 1'
#
loop_
_entity.id
_entity.type
_entity.pdbx_description
1 polymer ?
#
loop_
_entity_poly.entity_id
_entity_poly.type
_entity_poly.pdbx_seq_one_letter_code
_entity_poly.pdbx_strand_id
1 'polypeptide(L)'
;MNYHNNNNKSIHLLLILLITLYKISTVNSKKINVSYKPTNYTIQDIENFKVETKFPCPENSSDENLIDIKKKDGSIVNGCEYHYYCQKKGNCILLNTNKSLYEISEANDNNIFGFYINNLLNINEILLPISCNEKRIEKGKCMTETCIDNSNCFSNKCINNICITNENNPTYICRTMEENSKLKVKCLLAYQEKCKNDDECGDGGICKNDNVCLIVSSESISKTKRFINIGIILSISFVIVFTCYIFRSNIKRKLFN
;
A
#
# COMPACT_ATOMS: atom_id res chain seq x y z
N MET A 1 -29.94 53.59 0.72
CA MET A 1 -29.31 52.82 -0.39
C MET A 1 -27.97 52.27 0.09
N ASN A 2 -27.85 51.00 0.46
CA ASN A 2 -26.56 50.27 0.56
C ASN A 2 -26.72 48.76 0.86
N TYR A 3 -27.84 48.14 0.47
CA TYR A 3 -28.12 46.73 0.81
C TYR A 3 -27.66 45.71 -0.26
N HIS A 4 -27.10 46.16 -1.38
CA HIS A 4 -26.79 45.28 -2.51
C HIS A 4 -25.40 44.61 -2.45
N ASN A 5 -24.52 44.98 -1.51
CA ASN A 5 -23.11 44.56 -1.55
C ASN A 5 -22.74 43.33 -0.68
N ASN A 6 -23.64 42.83 0.18
CA ASN A 6 -23.30 41.74 1.12
C ASN A 6 -23.50 40.31 0.57
N ASN A 7 -24.38 40.10 -0.42
CA ASN A 7 -24.68 38.74 -0.91
C ASN A 7 -23.54 38.12 -1.73
N ASN A 8 -22.76 38.93 -2.46
CA ASN A 8 -21.62 38.42 -3.25
C ASN A 8 -20.48 37.90 -2.36
N LYS A 9 -20.28 38.48 -1.17
CA LYS A 9 -19.21 38.06 -0.25
C LYS A 9 -19.42 36.63 0.28
N SER A 10 -20.67 36.25 0.57
CA SER A 10 -20.97 34.91 1.11
C SER A 10 -20.76 33.80 0.08
N ILE A 11 -21.10 34.05 -1.20
CA ILE A 11 -20.90 33.07 -2.28
C ILE A 11 -19.41 32.89 -2.56
N HIS A 12 -18.64 33.97 -2.59
CA HIS A 12 -17.19 33.88 -2.75
C HIS A 12 -16.51 33.13 -1.60
N LEU A 13 -16.94 33.33 -0.35
CA LEU A 13 -16.39 32.58 0.80
C LEU A 13 -16.67 31.07 0.70
N LEU A 14 -17.87 30.68 0.26
CA LEU A 14 -18.24 29.27 0.08
C LEU A 14 -17.42 28.61 -1.03
N LEU A 15 -17.21 29.31 -2.16
CA LEU A 15 -16.36 28.82 -3.25
C LEU A 15 -14.91 28.66 -2.82
N ILE A 16 -14.36 29.62 -2.07
CA ILE A 16 -12.99 29.52 -1.54
C ILE A 16 -12.87 28.33 -0.58
N LEU A 17 -13.87 28.10 0.28
CA LEU A 17 -13.91 26.94 1.18
C LEU A 17 -13.95 25.62 0.39
N LEU A 18 -14.77 25.52 -0.65
CA LEU A 18 -14.84 24.32 -1.48
C LEU A 18 -13.53 24.05 -2.24
N ILE A 19 -12.89 25.11 -2.78
CA ILE A 19 -11.60 24.99 -3.47
C ILE A 19 -10.48 24.59 -2.50
N THR A 20 -10.47 25.14 -1.28
CA THR A 20 -9.47 24.79 -0.26
C THR A 20 -9.66 23.37 0.25
N LEU A 21 -10.90 22.94 0.52
CA LEU A 21 -11.21 21.55 0.87
C LEU A 21 -10.85 20.57 -0.25
N TYR A 22 -11.13 20.92 -1.51
CA TYR A 22 -10.73 20.11 -2.66
C TYR A 22 -9.21 19.97 -2.78
N LYS A 23 -8.46 21.07 -2.62
CA LYS A 23 -6.99 21.03 -2.62
C LYS A 23 -6.44 20.22 -1.44
N ILE A 24 -7.00 20.32 -0.24
CA ILE A 24 -6.57 19.53 0.92
C ILE A 24 -6.76 18.02 0.64
N SER A 25 -7.82 17.64 -0.08
CA SER A 25 -8.08 16.24 -0.43
C SER A 25 -7.12 15.67 -1.48
N THR A 26 -6.44 16.51 -2.29
CA THR A 26 -5.49 16.06 -3.33
C THR A 26 -4.03 16.22 -2.91
N VAL A 27 -3.76 16.84 -1.77
CA VAL A 27 -2.41 17.05 -1.25
C VAL A 27 -1.87 15.74 -0.66
N ASN A 28 -1.02 15.11 -1.47
CA ASN A 28 0.12 14.29 -1.10
C ASN A 28 -0.17 12.88 -0.57
N SER A 29 -0.46 11.96 -1.49
CA SER A 29 0.15 10.63 -1.38
C SER A 29 1.67 10.80 -1.53
N LYS A 30 2.35 11.09 -0.41
CA LYS A 30 3.81 11.14 -0.36
C LYS A 30 4.31 9.79 -0.87
N LYS A 31 4.93 9.77 -2.06
CA LYS A 31 5.56 8.56 -2.61
C LYS A 31 6.55 8.07 -1.55
N ILE A 32 6.26 6.92 -0.95
CA ILE A 32 7.12 6.35 0.07
C ILE A 32 8.34 5.82 -0.68
N ASN A 33 9.48 6.48 -0.49
CA ASN A 33 10.75 6.01 -1.04
C ASN A 33 11.21 4.81 -0.22
N VAL A 34 10.87 3.61 -0.69
CA VAL A 34 11.43 2.38 -0.14
C VAL A 34 12.77 2.12 -0.81
N SER A 35 13.72 1.69 0.00
CA SER A 35 15.06 1.30 -0.44
C SER A 35 15.39 -0.08 0.10
N TYR A 36 16.35 -0.74 -0.52
CA TYR A 36 16.85 -2.04 -0.09
C TYR A 36 18.35 -2.06 0.10
N LYS A 37 18.83 -3.01 0.90
CA LYS A 37 20.23 -3.34 1.07
C LYS A 37 20.45 -4.80 0.66
N PRO A 38 21.36 -5.09 -0.30
CA PRO A 38 21.73 -6.47 -0.58
C PRO A 38 22.41 -7.09 0.65
N THR A 39 22.17 -8.39 0.87
CA THR A 39 22.76 -9.13 1.99
C THR A 39 23.42 -10.42 1.52
N ASN A 40 24.16 -11.06 2.41
CA ASN A 40 24.67 -12.41 2.22
C ASN A 40 23.84 -13.46 2.98
N TYR A 41 22.66 -13.07 3.49
CA TYR A 41 21.79 -13.97 4.24
C TYR A 41 20.93 -14.80 3.30
N THR A 42 20.80 -16.07 3.63
CA THR A 42 19.82 -16.99 3.03
C THR A 42 18.51 -16.98 3.84
N ILE A 43 17.49 -17.68 3.34
CA ILE A 43 16.23 -17.91 4.08
C ILE A 43 16.52 -18.55 5.44
N GLN A 44 17.39 -19.56 5.49
CA GLN A 44 17.72 -20.26 6.73
C GLN A 44 18.41 -19.34 7.75
N ASP A 45 19.28 -18.45 7.29
CA ASP A 45 19.93 -17.48 8.18
C ASP A 45 18.91 -16.55 8.84
N ILE A 46 17.96 -16.05 8.05
CA ILE A 46 16.93 -15.11 8.50
C ILE A 46 15.94 -15.77 9.45
N GLU A 47 15.48 -16.99 9.18
CA GLU A 47 14.55 -17.70 10.08
C GLU A 47 15.16 -18.02 11.44
N ASN A 48 16.50 -18.03 11.54
CA ASN A 48 17.23 -18.17 12.79
C ASN A 48 17.44 -16.85 13.54
N PHE A 49 17.04 -15.70 12.97
CA PHE A 49 17.13 -14.43 13.68
C PHE A 49 16.23 -14.43 14.91
N LYS A 50 16.83 -14.05 16.03
CA LYS A 50 16.10 -13.78 17.26
C LYS A 50 15.50 -12.38 17.17
N VAL A 51 14.18 -12.31 17.28
CA VAL A 51 13.48 -11.01 17.26
C VAL A 51 13.75 -10.29 18.58
N GLU A 52 14.42 -9.14 18.49
CA GLU A 52 14.66 -8.29 19.64
C GLU A 52 13.41 -7.47 20.01
N THR A 53 13.19 -7.30 21.31
CA THR A 53 12.05 -6.54 21.88
C THR A 53 12.51 -5.28 22.59
N LYS A 54 13.79 -4.92 22.42
CA LYS A 54 14.45 -3.78 23.06
C LYS A 54 14.96 -2.83 21.99
N PHE A 55 14.94 -1.54 22.32
CA PHE A 55 15.57 -0.50 21.53
C PHE A 55 17.05 -0.31 21.97
N PRO A 56 17.99 -0.02 21.05
CA PRO A 56 17.80 0.09 19.60
C PRO A 56 17.63 -1.27 18.92
N CYS A 57 16.89 -1.30 17.81
CA CYS A 57 16.85 -2.49 16.96
C CYS A 57 18.20 -2.73 16.29
N PRO A 58 18.57 -4.00 16.05
CA PRO A 58 19.86 -4.33 15.46
C PRO A 58 19.94 -3.89 14.00
N GLU A 59 21.14 -3.68 13.44
CA GLU A 59 21.31 -3.18 12.06
C GLU A 59 20.71 -4.07 10.95
N ASN A 60 20.40 -5.33 11.27
CA ASN A 60 19.70 -6.25 10.39
C ASN A 60 18.16 -6.19 10.53
N SER A 61 17.62 -5.24 11.29
CA SER A 61 16.19 -4.90 11.24
C SER A 61 15.90 -3.95 10.08
N SER A 62 14.63 -3.88 9.70
CA SER A 62 14.10 -3.02 8.64
C SER A 62 13.79 -1.60 9.08
N ASP A 63 13.76 -1.37 10.39
CA ASP A 63 13.56 -0.07 11.03
C ASP A 63 14.37 -0.05 12.33
N GLU A 64 14.90 1.11 12.71
CA GLU A 64 15.63 1.30 13.97
C GLU A 64 14.69 1.27 15.19
N ASN A 65 13.40 1.50 14.94
CA ASN A 65 12.36 1.60 15.96
C ASN A 65 11.65 0.26 16.18
N LEU A 66 11.17 0.08 17.41
CA LEU A 66 10.21 -0.98 17.72
C LEU A 66 8.87 -0.67 17.03
N ILE A 67 8.23 -1.72 16.52
CA ILE A 67 6.89 -1.64 15.95
C ILE A 67 5.89 -2.41 16.80
N ASP A 68 4.64 -1.98 16.73
CA ASP A 68 3.50 -2.67 17.33
C ASP A 68 3.11 -3.87 16.45
N ILE A 69 3.37 -5.07 16.94
CA ILE A 69 3.02 -6.33 16.25
C ILE A 69 1.73 -6.85 16.86
N LYS A 70 0.67 -6.89 16.04
CA LYS A 70 -0.62 -7.41 16.46
C LYS A 70 -0.62 -8.95 16.47
N LYS A 71 -0.95 -9.50 17.62
CA LYS A 71 -1.07 -10.94 17.89
C LYS A 71 -2.38 -11.51 17.37
N LYS A 72 -2.46 -12.85 17.27
CA LYS A 72 -3.67 -13.54 16.81
C LYS A 72 -4.88 -13.31 17.71
N ASP A 73 -4.66 -13.14 19.01
CA ASP A 73 -5.70 -12.81 20.00
C ASP A 73 -6.09 -11.32 20.00
N GLY A 74 -5.45 -10.51 19.16
CA GLY A 74 -5.67 -9.07 19.06
C GLY A 74 -4.85 -8.21 20.02
N SER A 75 -4.08 -8.82 20.93
CA SER A 75 -3.13 -8.09 21.78
C SER A 75 -1.95 -7.56 20.94
N ILE A 76 -1.20 -6.61 21.50
CA ILE A 76 -0.08 -5.95 20.81
C ILE A 76 1.20 -6.26 21.57
N VAL A 77 2.26 -6.58 20.85
CA VAL A 77 3.61 -6.74 21.40
C VAL A 77 4.60 -5.91 20.59
N ASN A 78 5.55 -5.29 21.28
CA ASN A 78 6.55 -4.46 20.62
C ASN A 78 7.76 -5.31 20.26
N GLY A 79 8.24 -5.17 19.03
CA GLY A 79 9.40 -5.91 18.52
C GLY A 79 10.06 -5.19 17.37
N CYS A 80 11.31 -5.53 17.11
CA CYS A 80 12.03 -5.09 15.92
C CYS A 80 11.45 -5.77 14.69
N GLU A 81 11.22 -5.00 13.63
CA GLU A 81 10.73 -5.55 12.37
C GLU A 81 11.88 -6.05 11.50
N TYR A 82 11.76 -7.26 11.01
CA TYR A 82 12.58 -7.80 9.93
C TYR A 82 11.69 -7.89 8.70
N HIS A 83 12.11 -7.33 7.58
CA HIS A 83 11.36 -7.36 6.33
C HIS A 83 12.32 -7.59 5.18
N TYR A 84 12.36 -8.84 4.72
CA TYR A 84 13.27 -9.30 3.68
C TYR A 84 12.52 -9.90 2.51
N TYR A 85 13.13 -9.78 1.33
CA TYR A 85 12.76 -10.56 0.16
C TYR A 85 13.90 -11.54 -0.15
N CYS A 86 13.55 -12.80 -0.35
CA CYS A 86 14.50 -13.89 -0.57
C CYS A 86 14.10 -14.71 -1.79
N GLN A 87 15.09 -15.24 -2.51
CA GLN A 87 14.84 -16.32 -3.45
C GLN A 87 15.09 -17.67 -2.77
N LYS A 88 14.41 -18.73 -3.21
CA LYS A 88 14.64 -20.10 -2.71
C LYS A 88 16.12 -20.52 -2.74
N LYS A 89 16.81 -20.15 -3.82
CA LYS A 89 18.23 -20.37 -4.07
C LYS A 89 18.87 -19.01 -4.28
N GLY A 90 19.39 -18.43 -3.21
CA GLY A 90 20.11 -17.17 -3.30
C GLY A 90 20.12 -16.42 -1.99
N ASN A 91 20.67 -15.21 -2.07
CA ASN A 91 20.71 -14.29 -0.96
C ASN A 91 19.42 -13.45 -0.92
N CYS A 92 19.17 -12.89 0.25
CA CYS A 92 18.05 -12.01 0.51
C CYS A 92 18.45 -10.54 0.39
N ILE A 93 17.46 -9.69 0.19
CA ILE A 93 17.57 -8.23 0.31
C ILE A 93 16.80 -7.79 1.55
N LEU A 94 17.38 -6.86 2.31
CA LEU A 94 16.73 -6.20 3.44
C LEU A 94 15.99 -4.97 2.93
N LEU A 95 14.69 -4.85 3.23
CA LEU A 95 13.92 -3.63 2.95
C LEU A 95 14.03 -2.67 4.12
N ASN A 96 14.34 -1.40 3.83
CA ASN A 96 14.42 -0.33 4.84
C ASN A 96 13.05 0.32 5.04
N THR A 97 12.07 -0.50 5.43
CA THR A 97 10.69 -0.10 5.75
C THR A 97 10.00 -1.19 6.54
N ASN A 98 9.24 -0.80 7.56
CA ASN A 98 8.32 -1.68 8.28
C ASN A 98 6.96 -1.87 7.56
N LYS A 99 6.67 -1.07 6.54
CA LYS A 99 5.42 -1.19 5.77
C LYS A 99 5.50 -2.29 4.74
N SER A 100 4.40 -3.00 4.56
CA SER A 100 4.25 -3.91 3.42
C SER A 100 4.35 -3.14 2.10
N LEU A 101 5.03 -3.71 1.10
CA LEU A 101 5.10 -3.10 -0.24
C LEU A 101 3.71 -2.99 -0.89
N TYR A 102 2.76 -3.83 -0.49
CA TYR A 102 1.42 -3.82 -1.05
C TYR A 102 0.58 -2.67 -0.51
N GLU A 103 0.71 -2.35 0.78
CA GLU A 103 0.09 -1.15 1.38
C GLU A 103 0.55 0.15 0.68
N ILE A 104 1.78 0.15 0.19
CA ILE A 104 2.35 1.29 -0.56
C ILE A 104 1.78 1.34 -1.98
N SER A 105 1.54 0.16 -2.60
CA SER A 105 1.02 0.05 -3.97
C SER A 105 -0.47 0.40 -4.11
N GLU A 106 -1.29 0.14 -3.09
CA GLU A 106 -2.73 0.46 -3.09
C GLU A 106 -3.03 1.97 -3.23
N ALA A 107 -2.01 2.83 -3.10
CA ALA A 107 -2.12 4.25 -3.39
C ALA A 107 -2.17 4.59 -4.90
N ASN A 108 -1.97 3.62 -5.80
CA ASN A 108 -1.97 3.83 -7.26
C ASN A 108 -3.25 3.29 -7.92
N ASP A 109 -4.02 4.16 -8.56
CA ASP A 109 -5.39 3.95 -9.07
C ASP A 109 -5.59 2.89 -10.19
N ASN A 110 -4.59 2.06 -10.55
CA ASN A 110 -4.60 1.30 -11.82
C ASN A 110 -4.31 -0.21 -11.74
N ASN A 111 -4.49 -0.88 -10.60
CA ASN A 111 -4.16 -2.31 -10.42
C ASN A 111 -2.68 -2.65 -10.72
N ILE A 112 -1.79 -1.67 -10.67
CA ILE A 112 -0.34 -1.85 -10.83
C ILE A 112 0.23 -2.22 -9.46
N PHE A 113 0.68 -3.45 -9.33
CA PHE A 113 1.32 -3.98 -8.13
C PHE A 113 2.83 -3.99 -8.32
N GLY A 114 3.56 -3.29 -7.46
CA GLY A 114 5.01 -3.18 -7.54
C GLY A 114 5.48 -1.83 -8.04
N PHE A 115 6.46 -1.31 -7.33
CA PHE A 115 7.15 -0.07 -7.64
C PHE A 115 8.65 -0.30 -7.48
N TYR A 116 9.47 0.46 -8.20
CA TYR A 116 10.91 0.40 -8.04
C TYR A 116 11.33 0.77 -6.62
N ILE A 117 12.22 -0.04 -6.07
CA ILE A 117 12.98 0.28 -4.89
C ILE A 117 14.44 0.50 -5.29
N ASN A 118 15.10 1.44 -4.62
CA ASN A 118 16.50 1.78 -4.93
C ASN A 118 17.45 1.04 -3.99
N ASN A 119 18.60 0.63 -4.49
CA ASN A 119 19.68 0.10 -3.66
C ASN A 119 20.27 1.24 -2.81
N LEU A 120 20.33 1.05 -1.49
CA LEU A 120 20.92 2.00 -0.54
C LEU A 120 22.41 2.29 -0.80
N LEU A 121 23.13 1.32 -1.34
CA LEU A 121 24.56 1.43 -1.62
C LEU A 121 24.84 1.98 -3.03
N ASN A 122 23.87 1.87 -3.94
CA ASN A 122 23.98 2.33 -5.32
C ASN A 122 22.62 2.81 -5.85
N ILE A 123 22.33 4.10 -5.71
CA ILE A 123 21.03 4.69 -6.04
C ILE A 123 20.59 4.52 -7.51
N ASN A 124 21.51 4.18 -8.41
CA ASN A 124 21.22 3.93 -9.82
C ASN A 124 20.74 2.50 -10.08
N GLU A 125 20.92 1.60 -9.12
CA GLU A 125 20.40 0.24 -9.17
C GLU A 125 18.98 0.22 -8.62
N ILE A 126 18.05 -0.15 -9.51
CA ILE A 126 16.62 -0.26 -9.22
C ILE A 126 16.19 -1.72 -9.29
N LEU A 127 15.23 -2.07 -8.44
CA LEU A 127 14.71 -3.42 -8.36
C LEU A 127 13.19 -3.40 -8.20
N LEU A 128 12.53 -4.36 -8.83
CA LEU A 128 11.11 -4.66 -8.71
C LEU A 128 10.98 -5.95 -7.89
N PRO A 129 10.64 -5.83 -6.59
CA PRO A 129 10.54 -6.98 -5.69
C PRO A 129 9.27 -7.82 -5.93
N ILE A 130 8.24 -7.20 -6.51
CA ILE A 130 6.96 -7.85 -6.79
C ILE A 130 6.97 -8.37 -8.23
N SER A 131 6.50 -9.60 -8.39
CA SER A 131 6.33 -10.26 -9.69
C SER A 131 4.88 -10.72 -9.87
N CYS A 132 4.49 -10.94 -11.12
CA CYS A 132 3.16 -11.40 -11.50
C CYS A 132 3.19 -12.86 -11.99
N ASN A 133 2.12 -13.59 -11.72
CA ASN A 133 1.93 -14.91 -12.31
C ASN A 133 1.51 -14.77 -13.77
N GLU A 134 2.13 -15.54 -14.66
CA GLU A 134 1.90 -15.46 -16.12
C GLU A 134 0.41 -15.61 -16.49
N LYS A 135 -0.27 -16.64 -15.96
CA LYS A 135 -1.71 -16.87 -16.23
C LYS A 135 -2.61 -15.72 -15.78
N ARG A 136 -2.16 -14.94 -14.80
CA ARG A 136 -2.93 -13.80 -14.29
C ARG A 136 -2.67 -12.52 -15.09
N ILE A 137 -1.48 -12.38 -15.67
CA ILE A 137 -1.18 -11.32 -16.65
C ILE A 137 -2.05 -11.49 -17.89
N GLU A 138 -2.15 -12.72 -18.42
CA GLU A 138 -3.01 -13.03 -19.57
C GLU A 138 -4.48 -12.66 -19.34
N LYS A 139 -4.94 -12.73 -18.08
CA LYS A 139 -6.31 -12.35 -17.66
C LYS A 139 -6.44 -10.85 -17.32
N GLY A 140 -5.38 -10.05 -17.44
CA GLY A 140 -5.34 -8.64 -17.03
C GLY A 140 -5.53 -8.42 -15.52
N LYS A 141 -5.19 -9.42 -14.70
CA LYS A 141 -5.42 -9.41 -13.23
C LYS A 141 -4.16 -9.11 -12.41
N CYS A 142 -3.03 -8.88 -13.07
CA CYS A 142 -1.78 -8.50 -12.44
C CYS A 142 -0.96 -7.67 -13.42
N MET A 143 -0.42 -6.55 -12.96
CA MET A 143 0.53 -5.73 -13.69
C MET A 143 1.60 -5.24 -12.72
N THR A 144 2.82 -5.05 -13.18
CA THR A 144 3.91 -4.41 -12.43
C THR A 144 4.31 -3.10 -13.10
N GLU A 145 5.14 -2.30 -12.45
CA GLU A 145 5.96 -1.32 -13.18
C GLU A 145 6.81 -2.04 -14.25
N THR A 146 7.14 -1.30 -15.31
CA THR A 146 7.82 -1.80 -16.51
C THR A 146 9.24 -2.29 -16.17
N CYS A 147 9.58 -3.56 -16.35
CA CYS A 147 10.99 -3.97 -16.32
C CYS A 147 11.66 -3.75 -17.67
N ILE A 148 12.95 -3.40 -17.68
CA ILE A 148 13.74 -3.26 -18.91
C ILE A 148 14.50 -4.58 -19.15
N ASP A 149 15.15 -5.07 -18.09
CA ASP A 149 15.97 -6.28 -18.12
C ASP A 149 15.60 -7.24 -16.97
N ASN A 150 16.03 -8.50 -17.08
CA ASN A 150 15.84 -9.51 -16.04
C ASN A 150 16.40 -9.06 -14.68
N SER A 151 17.51 -8.32 -14.67
CA SER A 151 18.15 -7.79 -13.47
C SER A 151 17.31 -6.75 -12.73
N ASN A 152 16.33 -6.10 -13.39
CA ASN A 152 15.39 -5.22 -12.71
C ASN A 152 14.36 -5.98 -11.90
N CYS A 153 14.15 -7.28 -12.16
CA CYS A 153 13.17 -8.09 -11.45
C CYS A 153 13.85 -8.92 -10.37
N PHE A 154 13.33 -8.88 -9.14
CA PHE A 154 13.86 -9.73 -8.09
C PHE A 154 13.69 -11.23 -8.39
N SER A 155 12.71 -11.62 -9.21
CA SER A 155 12.55 -13.00 -9.71
C SER A 155 13.57 -13.40 -10.79
N ASN A 156 14.39 -12.45 -11.25
CA ASN A 156 15.29 -12.55 -12.39
C ASN A 156 14.59 -12.93 -13.70
N LYS A 157 13.32 -12.53 -13.87
CA LYS A 157 12.51 -12.77 -15.08
C LYS A 157 11.70 -11.55 -15.46
N CYS A 158 12.09 -10.89 -16.54
CA CYS A 158 11.38 -9.82 -17.21
C CYS A 158 10.85 -10.33 -18.56
N ILE A 159 9.53 -10.40 -18.72
CA ILE A 159 8.90 -10.85 -19.97
C ILE A 159 7.83 -9.84 -20.34
N ASN A 160 7.86 -9.36 -21.58
CA ASN A 160 6.95 -8.33 -22.08
C ASN A 160 6.91 -7.10 -21.15
N ASN A 161 8.09 -6.71 -20.64
CA ASN A 161 8.27 -5.62 -19.69
C ASN A 161 7.53 -5.79 -18.35
N ILE A 162 7.17 -7.00 -17.96
CA ILE A 162 6.55 -7.31 -16.66
C ILE A 162 7.44 -8.29 -15.91
N CYS A 163 7.62 -8.07 -14.61
CA CYS A 163 8.33 -9.05 -13.78
C CYS A 163 7.46 -10.28 -13.54
N ILE A 164 7.95 -11.46 -13.87
CA ILE A 164 7.20 -12.72 -13.81
C ILE A 164 7.74 -13.58 -12.67
N THR A 165 6.85 -14.28 -11.95
CA THR A 165 7.23 -15.25 -10.92
C THR A 165 8.11 -16.36 -11.49
N ASN A 166 9.03 -16.91 -10.70
CA ASN A 166 9.95 -17.95 -11.15
C ASN A 166 9.71 -19.26 -10.40
N GLU A 167 8.95 -20.20 -10.99
CA GLU A 167 8.59 -21.46 -10.31
C GLU A 167 9.81 -22.29 -9.84
N ASN A 168 10.95 -22.18 -10.52
CA ASN A 168 12.19 -22.90 -10.15
C ASN A 168 12.95 -22.24 -9.00
N ASN A 169 12.69 -20.95 -8.77
CA ASN A 169 13.35 -20.13 -7.76
C ASN A 169 12.36 -19.10 -7.18
N PRO A 170 11.31 -19.56 -6.47
CA PRO A 170 10.24 -18.69 -6.01
C PRO A 170 10.75 -17.65 -5.01
N THR A 171 10.01 -16.55 -4.95
CA THR A 171 10.25 -15.44 -4.05
C THR A 171 9.55 -15.67 -2.71
N TYR A 172 10.26 -15.43 -1.62
CA TYR A 172 9.75 -15.45 -0.27
C TYR A 172 9.85 -14.05 0.33
N ILE A 173 8.88 -13.72 1.16
CA ILE A 173 8.89 -12.57 2.03
C ILE A 173 9.08 -13.06 3.46
N CYS A 174 10.14 -12.59 4.12
CA CYS A 174 10.44 -12.95 5.50
C CYS A 174 10.10 -11.80 6.41
N ARG A 175 9.20 -12.05 7.37
CA ARG A 175 8.75 -11.04 8.31
C ARG A 175 8.65 -11.51 9.75
N THR A 176 8.72 -10.54 10.66
CA THR A 176 8.42 -10.76 12.06
C THR A 176 6.96 -11.14 12.22
N MET A 177 6.70 -12.26 12.88
CA MET A 177 5.36 -12.70 13.20
C MET A 177 5.32 -13.45 14.53
N GLU A 178 4.13 -13.52 15.12
CA GLU A 178 3.91 -14.33 16.31
C GLU A 178 3.60 -15.79 15.92
N GLU A 179 4.39 -16.71 16.47
CA GLU A 179 4.16 -18.15 16.38
C GLU A 179 4.31 -18.77 17.78
N ASN A 180 3.28 -19.47 18.25
CA ASN A 180 3.26 -20.10 19.58
C ASN A 180 3.63 -19.11 20.70
N SER A 181 3.03 -17.92 20.68
CA SER A 181 3.23 -16.82 21.63
C SER A 181 4.65 -16.25 21.69
N LYS A 182 5.49 -16.53 20.67
CA LYS A 182 6.85 -15.98 20.53
C LYS A 182 6.97 -15.24 19.20
N LEU A 183 7.66 -14.11 19.21
CA LEU A 183 8.05 -13.42 17.98
C LEU A 183 9.19 -14.19 17.31
N LYS A 184 9.04 -14.45 16.02
CA LYS A 184 10.05 -15.07 15.15
C LYS A 184 10.03 -14.41 13.79
N VAL A 185 11.11 -14.56 13.03
CA VAL A 185 11.10 -14.24 11.61
C VAL A 185 10.70 -15.51 10.85
N LYS A 186 9.70 -15.41 9.97
CA LYS A 186 9.26 -16.53 9.14
C LYS A 186 9.22 -16.10 7.68
N CYS A 187 9.69 -16.98 6.80
CA CYS A 187 9.70 -16.76 5.36
C CYS A 187 8.54 -17.49 4.70
N LEU A 188 7.65 -16.75 4.06
CA LEU A 188 6.47 -17.28 3.36
C LEU A 188 6.49 -16.83 1.90
N LEU A 189 5.73 -17.49 1.02
CA LEU A 189 5.67 -17.16 -0.40
C LEU A 189 5.16 -15.73 -0.61
N ALA A 190 5.83 -15.00 -1.49
CA ALA A 190 5.43 -13.64 -1.86
C ALA A 190 4.16 -13.63 -2.73
N TYR A 191 3.63 -12.44 -3.01
CA TYR A 191 2.47 -12.26 -3.88
C TYR A 191 2.68 -12.89 -5.26
N GLN A 192 1.61 -13.49 -5.80
CA GLN A 192 1.53 -14.19 -7.08
C GLN A 192 2.35 -15.47 -7.18
N GLU A 193 3.19 -15.79 -6.20
CA GLU A 193 3.88 -17.08 -6.15
C GLU A 193 2.87 -18.21 -5.94
N LYS A 194 3.20 -19.38 -6.50
CA LYS A 194 2.32 -20.55 -6.50
C LYS A 194 2.29 -21.21 -5.13
N CYS A 195 1.10 -21.38 -4.58
CA CYS A 195 0.85 -21.92 -3.24
C CYS A 195 -0.11 -23.11 -3.29
N LYS A 196 -0.20 -23.85 -2.19
CA LYS A 196 -1.22 -24.89 -2.00
C LYS A 196 -2.29 -24.46 -1.00
N ASN A 197 -1.87 -23.75 0.04
CA ASN A 197 -2.69 -23.41 1.20
C ASN A 197 -2.39 -21.97 1.65
N ASP A 198 -3.31 -21.37 2.40
CA ASP A 198 -3.19 -19.98 2.87
C ASP A 198 -1.97 -19.75 3.79
N ASP A 199 -1.55 -20.77 4.55
CA ASP A 199 -0.43 -20.68 5.48
C ASP A 199 0.95 -20.65 4.80
N GLU A 200 1.00 -20.89 3.48
CA GLU A 200 2.21 -20.72 2.68
C GLU A 200 2.42 -19.26 2.25
N CYS A 201 1.42 -18.39 2.35
CA CYS A 201 1.45 -17.03 1.81
C CYS A 201 1.85 -15.98 2.86
N GLY A 202 2.79 -15.10 2.51
CA GLY A 202 3.24 -14.00 3.35
C GLY A 202 2.38 -12.75 3.26
N ASP A 203 2.67 -11.75 4.10
CA ASP A 203 2.00 -10.43 4.10
C ASP A 203 0.47 -10.46 4.23
N GLY A 204 -0.05 -11.46 4.96
CA GLY A 204 -1.50 -11.65 5.10
C GLY A 204 -2.18 -12.10 3.80
N GLY A 205 -1.41 -12.60 2.83
CA GLY A 205 -1.92 -13.20 1.62
C GLY A 205 -2.68 -14.50 1.89
N ILE A 206 -3.59 -14.84 0.98
CA ILE A 206 -4.31 -16.12 0.94
C ILE A 206 -4.02 -16.84 -0.36
N CYS A 207 -4.07 -18.17 -0.34
CA CYS A 207 -3.89 -18.99 -1.51
C CYS A 207 -5.21 -19.14 -2.26
N LYS A 208 -5.41 -18.32 -3.29
CA LYS A 208 -6.70 -18.23 -3.98
C LYS A 208 -6.51 -17.96 -5.46
N ASN A 209 -7.45 -18.47 -6.25
CA ASN A 209 -7.53 -18.30 -7.72
C ASN A 209 -6.24 -18.71 -8.44
N ASP A 210 -6.28 -19.79 -9.22
CA ASP A 210 -5.09 -20.31 -9.93
C ASP A 210 -3.95 -20.78 -8.99
N ASN A 211 -4.26 -21.02 -7.70
CA ASN A 211 -3.31 -21.48 -6.67
C ASN A 211 -2.10 -20.56 -6.51
N VAL A 212 -2.34 -19.26 -6.38
CA VAL A 212 -1.30 -18.25 -6.11
C VAL A 212 -1.62 -17.42 -4.87
N CYS A 213 -0.58 -16.88 -4.24
CA CYS A 213 -0.73 -15.98 -3.09
C CYS A 213 -1.30 -14.63 -3.52
N LEU A 214 -2.49 -14.31 -3.02
CA LEU A 214 -3.18 -13.05 -3.28
C LEU A 214 -3.38 -12.28 -1.98
N ILE A 215 -3.14 -10.99 -2.03
CA ILE A 215 -3.46 -10.11 -0.91
C ILE A 215 -4.91 -9.70 -1.09
N VAL A 216 -5.73 -10.05 -0.11
CA VAL A 216 -7.09 -9.55 -0.05
C VAL A 216 -6.98 -8.13 0.46
N SER A 217 -6.92 -7.18 -0.48
CA SER A 217 -7.21 -5.80 -0.11
C SER A 217 -8.58 -5.84 0.58
N SER A 218 -8.63 -5.31 1.80
CA SER A 218 -9.89 -5.31 2.53
C SER A 218 -10.86 -4.41 1.75
N GLU A 219 -11.68 -5.00 0.88
CA GLU A 219 -12.67 -4.33 0.03
C GLU A 219 -13.59 -3.39 0.83
N SER A 220 -13.61 -3.53 2.15
CA SER A 220 -14.28 -2.63 3.10
C SER A 220 -13.85 -1.16 3.01
N ILE A 221 -12.57 -0.86 2.72
CA ILE A 221 -12.08 0.53 2.73
C ILE A 221 -12.58 1.29 1.50
N SER A 222 -12.60 0.65 0.31
CA SER A 222 -13.06 1.29 -0.92
C SER A 222 -14.56 1.60 -0.88
N LYS A 223 -15.37 0.70 -0.31
CA LYS A 223 -16.81 0.95 -0.09
C LYS A 223 -17.03 2.15 0.83
N THR A 224 -16.27 2.24 1.92
CA THR A 224 -16.38 3.37 2.88
C THR A 224 -16.02 4.70 2.23
N LYS A 225 -14.91 4.77 1.47
CA LYS A 225 -14.55 5.98 0.70
C LYS A 225 -15.63 6.37 -0.31
N ARG A 226 -16.22 5.38 -1.01
CA ARG A 226 -17.32 5.63 -1.94
C ARG A 226 -18.55 6.22 -1.23
N PHE A 227 -18.92 5.69 -0.06
CA PHE A 227 -20.02 6.23 0.73
C PHE A 227 -19.73 7.65 1.26
N ILE A 228 -18.50 7.92 1.70
CA ILE A 228 -18.07 9.26 2.12
C ILE A 228 -18.20 10.24 0.95
N ASN A 229 -17.71 9.88 -0.24
CA ASN A 229 -17.81 10.72 -1.43
C ASN A 229 -19.27 10.99 -1.84
N ILE A 230 -20.13 9.97 -1.79
CA ILE A 230 -21.58 10.13 -2.04
C ILE A 230 -22.18 11.07 -0.99
N GLY A 231 -21.82 10.93 0.29
CA GLY A 231 -22.27 11.80 1.37
C GLY A 231 -21.87 13.26 1.16
N ILE A 232 -20.64 13.52 0.73
CA ILE A 232 -20.16 14.87 0.40
C ILE A 232 -20.97 15.47 -0.75
N ILE A 233 -21.21 14.72 -1.83
CA ILE A 233 -22.00 15.18 -2.99
C ILE A 233 -23.45 15.52 -2.58
N LEU A 234 -24.07 14.69 -1.75
CA LEU A 234 -25.42 14.93 -1.25
C LEU A 234 -25.47 16.17 -0.34
N SER A 235 -24.47 16.35 0.53
CA SER A 235 -24.37 17.54 1.39
C SER A 235 -24.21 18.82 0.58
N ILE A 236 -23.36 18.83 -0.46
CA ILE A 236 -23.18 19.99 -1.35
C ILE A 236 -24.48 20.29 -2.09
N SER A 237 -25.15 19.26 -2.62
CA SER A 237 -26.43 19.40 -3.32
C SER A 237 -27.50 20.00 -2.42
N PHE A 238 -27.57 19.56 -1.16
CA PHE A 238 -28.50 20.11 -0.16
C PHE A 238 -28.24 21.59 0.11
N VAL A 239 -26.97 21.99 0.28
CA VAL A 239 -26.58 23.40 0.48
C VAL A 239 -26.98 24.26 -0.73
N ILE A 240 -26.81 23.76 -1.96
CA ILE A 240 -27.21 24.48 -3.19
C ILE A 240 -28.74 24.65 -3.24
N VAL A 241 -29.52 23.60 -2.98
CA VAL A 241 -30.99 23.68 -2.97
C VAL A 241 -31.47 24.64 -1.88
N PHE A 242 -30.88 24.57 -0.69
CA PHE A 242 -31.23 25.42 0.43
C PHE A 242 -30.92 26.90 0.16
N THR A 243 -29.76 27.20 -0.42
CA THR A 243 -29.40 28.57 -0.82
C THR A 243 -30.32 29.11 -1.92
N CYS A 244 -30.65 28.31 -2.94
CA CYS A 244 -31.64 28.64 -3.97
C CYS A 244 -33.03 28.92 -3.37
N TYR A 245 -33.45 28.11 -2.39
CA TYR A 245 -34.72 28.29 -1.69
C TYR A 245 -34.79 29.64 -0.94
N ILE A 246 -33.73 29.97 -0.17
CA ILE A 246 -33.63 31.26 0.53
C ILE A 246 -33.67 32.43 -0.47
N PHE A 247 -32.95 32.32 -1.58
CA PHE A 247 -32.92 33.37 -2.61
C PHE A 247 -34.31 33.61 -3.21
N ARG A 248 -35.04 32.54 -3.56
CA ARG A 248 -36.40 32.63 -4.10
C ARG A 248 -37.38 33.25 -3.10
N SER A 249 -37.28 32.89 -1.82
CA SER A 249 -38.10 33.46 -0.74
C SER A 249 -37.90 34.97 -0.61
N ASN A 250 -36.65 35.42 -0.67
CA ASN A 250 -36.31 36.85 -0.60
C ASN A 250 -36.81 37.65 -1.81
N ILE A 251 -36.75 37.08 -3.03
CA ILE A 251 -37.33 37.72 -4.23
C ILE A 251 -38.83 37.91 -4.07
N LYS A 252 -39.56 36.89 -3.61
CA LYS A 252 -41.01 37.01 -3.37
C LYS A 252 -41.33 38.13 -2.39
N ARG A 253 -40.63 38.20 -1.25
CA ARG A 253 -40.86 39.29 -0.26
C ARG A 253 -40.64 40.68 -0.84
N LYS A 254 -39.68 40.85 -1.77
CA LYS A 254 -39.43 42.13 -2.45
C LYS A 254 -40.44 42.48 -3.54
N LEU A 255 -41.17 41.51 -4.08
CA LEU A 255 -42.21 41.75 -5.09
C LEU A 255 -43.57 42.12 -4.45
N PHE A 256 -43.78 41.77 -3.18
CA PHE A 256 -45.04 42.01 -2.47
C PHE A 256 -44.99 43.15 -1.45
N ASN A 257 -43.82 43.77 -1.25
CA ASN A 257 -43.62 45.00 -0.46
C ASN A 257 -43.25 46.14 -1.39
#